data_AF-A0A7C7M6X1-F1
#
_entry.id   AF-A0A7C7M6X1-F1
#
_cell.length_a   1.000
_cell.length_b   1.000
_cell.length_c   1.000
_cell.angle_alpha   90.00
_cell.angle_beta   90.00
_cell.angle_gamma   90.00
#
_symmetry.space_group_name_H-M   'P 1'
#
loop_
_entity.id
_entity.type
_entity.pdbx_description
1 polymer ?
#
loop_
_entity_poly.entity_id
_entity_poly.type
_entity_poly.pdbx_seq_one_letter_code
_entity_poly.pdbx_strand_id
1 'polypeptide(L)'
;MRILVTGGAGYIGSHVVYELIDQGYEVSVVDDMSLGMKENIDPRARFIKGNTLSNADLDPVLSGGIDAVIHLAAWKAAGESMIDPAKYANNNLIGTMNLLNACDRHGIKNFVFSSTASVYGIPQYIPMDEDHPTDPINYYGETKLQIERNLKWFSELRGIRFAALRYFNAAGY
;
A
#
# COMPACT_ATOMS: atom_id res chain seq x y z
N MET A 1 -13.92 -3.96 13.74
CA MET A 1 -13.60 -3.01 12.64
C MET A 1 -13.43 -3.80 11.35
N ARG A 2 -13.77 -3.21 10.21
CA ARG A 2 -13.60 -3.74 8.86
C ARG A 2 -12.37 -3.14 8.20
N ILE A 3 -11.41 -3.97 7.81
CA ILE A 3 -10.15 -3.53 7.23
C ILE A 3 -10.03 -4.05 5.81
N LEU A 4 -9.74 -3.15 4.88
CA LEU A 4 -9.35 -3.51 3.53
C LEU A 4 -7.82 -3.60 3.44
N VAL A 5 -7.31 -4.74 3.01
CA VAL A 5 -5.89 -4.94 2.69
C VAL A 5 -5.74 -5.11 1.18
N THR A 6 -5.07 -4.17 0.51
CA THR A 6 -4.71 -4.36 -0.91
C THR A 6 -3.35 -5.03 -1.00
N GLY A 7 -3.15 -5.98 -1.91
CA GLY A 7 -1.90 -6.75 -1.98
C GLY A 7 -1.82 -7.84 -0.90
N GLY A 8 -2.96 -8.24 -0.36
CA GLY A 8 -3.07 -9.20 0.75
C GLY A 8 -2.75 -10.65 0.36
N ALA A 9 -2.63 -10.98 -0.93
CA ALA A 9 -2.14 -12.29 -1.39
C ALA A 9 -0.61 -12.30 -1.59
N GLY A 10 0.04 -11.15 -1.44
CA GLY A 10 1.49 -11.02 -1.48
C GLY A 10 2.17 -11.37 -0.15
N TYR A 11 3.51 -11.41 -0.18
CA TYR A 11 4.35 -11.85 0.94
C TYR A 11 4.07 -11.15 2.28
N ILE A 12 4.15 -9.81 2.32
CA ILE A 12 3.91 -9.05 3.57
C ILE A 12 2.40 -9.00 3.86
N GLY A 13 1.59 -8.81 2.81
CA GLY A 13 0.15 -8.62 2.97
C GLY A 13 -0.56 -9.81 3.57
N SER A 14 -0.16 -11.04 3.26
CA SER A 14 -0.78 -12.24 3.82
C SER A 14 -0.56 -12.38 5.33
N HIS A 15 0.63 -12.00 5.82
CA HIS A 15 0.94 -12.00 7.24
C HIS A 15 0.17 -10.90 7.99
N VAL A 16 0.00 -9.73 7.36
CA VAL A 16 -0.85 -8.67 7.91
C VAL A 16 -2.31 -9.14 7.99
N VAL A 17 -2.83 -9.77 6.93
CA VAL A 17 -4.19 -10.34 6.90
C VAL A 17 -4.36 -11.38 8.01
N TYR A 18 -3.40 -12.30 8.13
CA TYR A 18 -3.40 -13.34 9.16
C TYR A 18 -3.49 -12.74 10.57
N GLU A 19 -2.60 -11.81 10.91
CA GLU A 19 -2.58 -11.16 12.22
C GLU A 19 -3.87 -10.39 12.49
N LEU A 20 -4.38 -9.63 11.52
CA LEU A 20 -5.63 -8.89 11.68
C LEU A 20 -6.81 -9.81 12.00
N ILE A 21 -6.89 -10.96 11.32
CA ILE A 21 -7.96 -11.93 11.57
C ILE A 21 -7.81 -12.57 12.95
N ASP A 22 -6.60 -12.91 13.36
CA ASP A 22 -6.32 -13.47 14.69
C ASP A 22 -6.68 -12.48 15.81
N GLN A 23 -6.56 -11.17 15.55
CA GLN A 23 -7.04 -10.11 16.44
C GLN A 23 -8.56 -9.84 16.37
N GLY A 24 -9.30 -10.61 15.56
CA GLY A 24 -10.76 -10.54 15.47
C GLY A 24 -11.30 -9.44 14.54
N TYR A 25 -10.49 -8.90 13.64
CA TYR A 25 -10.96 -7.94 12.63
C TYR A 25 -11.65 -8.63 11.44
N GLU A 26 -12.62 -7.95 10.85
CA GLU A 26 -13.22 -8.37 9.58
C GLU A 26 -12.35 -7.89 8.42
N VAL A 27 -11.70 -8.80 7.70
CA VAL A 27 -10.72 -8.43 6.66
C VAL A 27 -11.26 -8.72 5.26
N SER A 28 -11.19 -7.70 4.39
CA SER A 28 -11.35 -7.84 2.95
C SER A 28 -10.00 -7.69 2.26
N VAL A 29 -9.71 -8.55 1.28
CA VAL A 29 -8.48 -8.51 0.50
C VAL A 29 -8.80 -8.15 -0.94
N VAL A 30 -8.14 -7.14 -1.48
CA VAL A 30 -8.14 -6.84 -2.93
C VAL A 30 -6.75 -7.14 -3.49
N ASP A 31 -6.67 -8.08 -4.43
CA ASP A 31 -5.43 -8.46 -5.09
C ASP A 31 -5.73 -8.89 -6.54
N ASP A 32 -4.90 -8.49 -7.49
CA ASP A 32 -5.08 -8.84 -8.89
C ASP A 32 -4.37 -10.16 -9.27
N MET A 33 -3.62 -10.73 -8.32
CA MET A 33 -2.81 -11.94 -8.46
C MET A 33 -1.63 -11.78 -9.45
N SER A 34 -1.19 -10.56 -9.73
CA SER A 34 -0.01 -10.29 -10.56
C SER A 34 1.28 -10.83 -9.93
N LEU A 35 1.42 -10.67 -8.62
CA LEU A 35 2.51 -11.23 -7.80
C LEU A 35 2.01 -12.02 -6.58
N GLY A 36 0.70 -11.95 -6.30
CA GLY A 36 0.08 -12.69 -5.21
C GLY A 36 0.05 -14.19 -5.48
N MET A 37 0.01 -15.00 -4.41
CA MET A 37 -0.12 -16.45 -4.49
C MET A 37 -1.43 -16.89 -3.85
N LYS A 38 -2.11 -17.87 -4.45
CA LYS A 38 -3.43 -18.30 -3.96
C LYS A 38 -3.32 -18.93 -2.58
N GLU A 39 -2.21 -19.61 -2.30
CA GLU A 39 -1.92 -20.27 -1.02
C GLU A 39 -1.77 -19.26 0.12
N ASN A 40 -1.46 -18.00 -0.19
CA ASN A 40 -1.33 -16.92 0.80
C ASN A 40 -2.66 -16.29 1.21
N ILE A 41 -3.78 -16.66 0.56
CA ILE A 41 -5.08 -16.08 0.86
C ILE A 41 -5.66 -16.81 2.07
N ASP A 42 -5.78 -16.11 3.20
CA ASP A 42 -6.45 -16.66 4.38
C ASP A 42 -7.92 -16.97 4.06
N PRO A 43 -8.40 -18.21 4.28
CA PRO A 43 -9.76 -18.61 3.93
C PRO A 43 -10.85 -17.89 4.75
N ARG A 44 -10.50 -17.24 5.87
CA ARG A 44 -11.39 -16.44 6.71
C ARG A 44 -11.58 -15.03 6.14
N ALA A 45 -10.67 -14.56 5.29
CA ALA A 45 -10.79 -13.25 4.65
C ALA A 45 -11.81 -13.24 3.51
N ARG A 46 -12.49 -12.11 3.30
CA ARG A 46 -13.25 -11.90 2.06
C ARG A 46 -12.28 -11.55 0.94
N PHE A 47 -12.00 -12.48 0.05
CA PHE A 47 -11.14 -12.24 -1.11
C PHE A 47 -11.90 -11.64 -2.29
N ILE A 48 -11.33 -10.58 -2.89
CA ILE A 48 -11.79 -9.94 -4.10
C ILE A 48 -10.62 -9.93 -5.09
N LYS A 49 -10.78 -10.65 -6.21
CA LYS A 49 -9.85 -10.52 -7.33
C LYS A 49 -10.11 -9.19 -8.03
N GLY A 50 -9.21 -8.22 -7.88
CA GLY A 50 -9.40 -6.88 -8.41
C GLY A 50 -8.14 -6.05 -8.39
N ASN A 51 -8.11 -4.98 -9.17
CA ASN A 51 -6.94 -4.13 -9.37
C ASN A 51 -7.20 -2.69 -8.90
N THR A 52 -6.22 -2.06 -8.25
CA THR A 52 -6.30 -0.67 -7.78
C THR A 52 -6.45 0.36 -8.90
N LEU A 53 -6.17 -0.01 -10.15
CA LEU A 53 -6.42 0.78 -11.34
C LEU A 53 -7.90 0.81 -11.75
N SER A 54 -8.72 -0.11 -11.23
CA SER A 54 -10.14 -0.22 -11.54
C SER A 54 -11.01 0.34 -10.42
N ASN A 55 -11.61 1.52 -10.64
CA ASN A 55 -12.62 2.04 -9.70
C ASN A 55 -13.80 1.09 -9.54
N ALA A 56 -14.16 0.34 -10.60
CA ALA A 56 -15.22 -0.66 -10.55
C ALA A 56 -14.91 -1.84 -9.62
N ASP A 57 -13.62 -2.13 -9.38
CA ASP A 57 -13.20 -3.16 -8.44
C ASP A 57 -13.15 -2.60 -7.00
N LEU A 58 -12.79 -1.32 -6.86
CA LEU A 58 -12.61 -0.65 -5.56
C LEU A 58 -13.93 -0.22 -4.90
N ASP A 59 -14.81 0.45 -5.66
CA ASP A 59 -16.01 1.09 -5.12
C ASP A 59 -16.98 0.10 -4.43
N PRO A 60 -17.25 -1.11 -4.97
CA PRO A 60 -18.11 -2.08 -4.31
C PRO A 60 -17.55 -2.58 -2.97
N VAL A 61 -16.23 -2.63 -2.82
CA VAL A 61 -15.58 -3.09 -1.58
C VAL A 61 -15.61 -1.99 -0.52
N LEU A 62 -15.26 -0.76 -0.92
CA LEU A 62 -15.19 0.40 -0.02
C LEU A 62 -16.58 0.86 0.47
N SER A 63 -17.61 0.70 -0.35
CA SER A 63 -19.01 0.96 0.05
C SER A 63 -19.54 -0.01 1.11
N GLY A 64 -18.83 -1.11 1.38
CA GLY A 64 -19.16 -2.11 2.41
C GLY A 64 -18.95 -1.67 3.86
N GLY A 65 -18.65 -0.39 4.11
CA GLY A 65 -18.39 0.15 5.45
C GLY A 65 -17.00 -0.19 5.97
N ILE A 66 -15.96 0.02 5.15
CA ILE A 66 -14.56 -0.15 5.54
C ILE A 66 -14.16 0.95 6.54
N ASP A 67 -13.55 0.58 7.67
CA ASP A 67 -13.09 1.52 8.70
C ASP A 67 -11.66 2.02 8.43
N ALA A 68 -10.82 1.17 7.82
CA ALA A 68 -9.43 1.46 7.52
C ALA A 68 -8.90 0.68 6.31
N VAL A 69 -7.91 1.25 5.63
CA VAL A 69 -7.21 0.63 4.50
C VAL A 69 -5.74 0.44 4.85
N ILE A 70 -5.21 -0.75 4.57
CA ILE A 70 -3.78 -1.04 4.58
C ILE A 70 -3.34 -1.32 3.13
N HIS A 71 -2.54 -0.43 2.58
CA HIS A 71 -2.15 -0.46 1.17
C HIS A 71 -0.74 -1.03 0.96
N LEU A 72 -0.66 -2.28 0.51
CA LEU A 72 0.58 -3.00 0.20
C LEU A 72 0.74 -3.34 -1.29
N ALA A 73 -0.28 -3.11 -2.13
CA ALA A 73 -0.25 -3.42 -3.56
C ALA A 73 0.71 -2.47 -4.32
N ALA A 74 1.94 -2.93 -4.60
CA ALA A 74 2.93 -2.17 -5.35
C ALA A 74 4.00 -3.08 -5.97
N TRP A 75 4.55 -2.69 -7.12
CA TRP A 75 5.81 -3.25 -7.63
C TRP A 75 6.98 -2.75 -6.78
N LYS A 76 7.96 -3.62 -6.53
CA LYS A 76 9.06 -3.36 -5.58
C LYS A 76 10.48 -3.45 -6.16
N ALA A 77 10.66 -3.85 -7.42
CA ALA A 77 11.99 -4.11 -7.95
C ALA A 77 12.68 -2.81 -8.42
N ALA A 78 13.61 -2.30 -7.60
CA ALA A 78 14.33 -1.05 -7.87
C ALA A 78 15.01 -1.03 -9.24
N GLY A 79 15.70 -2.11 -9.62
CA GLY A 79 16.37 -2.19 -10.93
C GLY A 79 15.40 -2.13 -12.12
N GLU A 80 14.27 -2.84 -12.04
CA GLU A 80 13.25 -2.83 -13.09
C GLU A 80 12.60 -1.44 -13.22
N SER A 81 12.39 -0.74 -12.10
CA SER A 81 11.79 0.60 -12.11
C SER A 81 12.59 1.64 -12.91
N MET A 82 13.90 1.42 -13.06
CA MET A 82 14.78 2.29 -13.85
C MET A 82 14.73 1.97 -15.35
N ILE A 83 14.27 0.78 -15.72
CA ILE A 83 14.16 0.32 -17.11
C ILE A 83 12.75 0.62 -17.64
N ASP A 84 11.72 0.34 -16.82
CA ASP A 84 10.31 0.56 -17.16
C ASP A 84 9.62 1.45 -16.11
N PRO A 85 9.91 2.77 -16.11
CA PRO A 85 9.29 3.68 -15.17
C PRO A 85 7.77 3.81 -15.40
N ALA A 86 7.27 3.61 -16.63
CA ALA A 86 5.85 3.72 -16.94
C ALA A 86 5.03 2.65 -16.20
N LYS A 87 5.52 1.41 -16.14
CA LYS A 87 4.91 0.33 -15.35
C LYS A 87 4.77 0.69 -13.86
N TYR A 88 5.82 1.27 -13.28
CA TYR A 88 5.83 1.67 -11.86
C TYR A 88 4.95 2.88 -11.61
N ALA A 89 4.97 3.88 -12.50
CA ALA A 89 4.10 5.04 -12.41
C ALA A 89 2.62 4.63 -12.47
N ASN A 90 2.27 3.75 -13.41
CA ASN A 90 0.90 3.29 -13.57
C ASN A 90 0.44 2.53 -12.31
N ASN A 91 1.15 1.47 -11.93
CA ASN A 91 0.69 0.66 -10.81
C ASN A 91 0.81 1.36 -9.46
N ASN A 92 1.98 1.92 -9.14
CA ASN A 92 2.24 2.47 -7.82
C ASN A 92 1.60 3.84 -7.66
N LEU A 93 1.79 4.78 -8.60
CA LEU A 93 1.22 6.13 -8.43
C LEU A 93 -0.27 6.14 -8.77
N ILE A 94 -0.64 5.77 -9.99
CA ILE A 94 -2.06 5.86 -10.41
C ILE A 94 -2.93 4.92 -9.59
N GLY A 95 -2.46 3.68 -9.35
CA GLY A 95 -3.17 2.73 -8.48
C GLY A 95 -3.41 3.26 -7.07
N THR A 96 -2.39 3.83 -6.41
CA THR A 96 -2.59 4.42 -5.08
C THR A 96 -3.51 5.65 -5.13
N MET A 97 -3.39 6.52 -6.14
CA MET A 97 -4.25 7.70 -6.25
C MET A 97 -5.72 7.32 -6.47
N ASN A 98 -6.00 6.30 -7.28
CA ASN A 98 -7.36 5.77 -7.44
C ASN A 98 -7.91 5.27 -6.10
N LEU A 99 -7.11 4.52 -5.35
CA LEU A 99 -7.49 4.03 -4.03
C LEU A 99 -7.75 5.17 -3.03
N LEU A 100 -6.89 6.20 -2.97
CA LEU A 100 -7.09 7.36 -2.10
C LEU A 100 -8.35 8.15 -2.47
N ASN A 101 -8.56 8.39 -3.76
CA ASN A 101 -9.77 9.03 -4.25
C ASN A 101 -11.01 8.23 -3.90
N ALA A 102 -10.95 6.90 -3.99
CA ALA A 102 -12.06 6.03 -3.59
C ALA A 102 -12.29 6.08 -2.07
N CYS A 103 -11.23 6.04 -1.26
CA CYS A 103 -11.32 6.22 0.19
C CYS A 103 -12.03 7.53 0.54
N ASP A 104 -11.63 8.62 -0.10
CA ASP A 104 -12.25 9.93 0.12
C ASP A 104 -13.73 9.96 -0.27
N ARG A 105 -14.09 9.42 -1.45
CA ARG A 105 -15.50 9.32 -1.91
C ARG A 105 -16.39 8.55 -0.92
N HIS A 106 -15.87 7.47 -0.35
CA HIS A 106 -16.62 6.60 0.57
C HIS A 106 -16.43 6.96 2.05
N GLY A 107 -15.72 8.06 2.35
CA GLY A 107 -15.55 8.57 3.70
C GLY A 107 -14.57 7.77 4.58
N ILE A 108 -13.72 6.92 4.01
CA ILE A 108 -12.68 6.21 4.75
C ILE A 108 -11.54 7.17 5.06
N LYS A 109 -11.26 7.36 6.35
CA LYS A 109 -10.25 8.32 6.82
C LYS A 109 -8.98 7.69 7.37
N ASN A 110 -8.91 6.38 7.56
CA ASN A 110 -7.73 5.73 8.14
C ASN A 110 -6.97 4.96 7.07
N PHE A 111 -5.70 5.32 6.85
CA PHE A 111 -4.90 4.76 5.77
C PHE A 111 -3.49 4.40 6.24
N VAL A 112 -3.10 3.13 6.17
CA VAL A 112 -1.72 2.70 6.39
C VAL A 112 -1.08 2.42 5.05
N PHE A 113 0.06 3.06 4.79
CA PHE A 113 0.79 2.92 3.54
C PHE A 113 2.10 2.17 3.75
N SER A 114 2.30 1.13 2.94
CA SER A 114 3.55 0.39 2.89
C SER A 114 4.59 1.15 2.06
N SER A 115 5.33 2.04 2.70
CA SER A 115 6.44 2.78 2.08
C SER A 115 7.72 1.93 2.09
N THR A 116 8.89 2.56 2.03
CA THR A 116 10.19 1.89 1.94
C THR A 116 11.30 2.76 2.47
N ALA A 117 12.35 2.16 3.05
CA ALA A 117 13.60 2.87 3.34
C ALA A 117 14.31 3.40 2.07
N SER A 118 13.96 2.91 0.87
CA SER A 118 14.51 3.41 -0.40
C SER A 118 14.22 4.89 -0.65
N VAL A 119 13.28 5.50 0.08
CA VAL A 119 13.01 6.95 0.00
C VAL A 119 14.17 7.79 0.51
N TYR A 120 15.04 7.23 1.36
CA TYR A 120 16.19 7.94 1.94
C TYR A 120 17.37 8.05 0.97
N GLY A 121 17.50 7.12 0.01
CA GLY A 121 18.62 7.12 -0.93
C GLY A 121 19.95 6.69 -0.31
N ILE A 122 21.01 7.45 -0.61
CA ILE A 122 22.36 7.19 -0.09
C ILE A 122 22.42 7.65 1.38
N PRO A 123 22.79 6.76 2.33
CA PRO A 123 22.91 7.14 3.74
C PRO A 123 23.93 8.26 3.95
N GLN A 124 23.53 9.30 4.69
CA GLN A 124 24.39 10.40 5.10
C GLN A 124 24.92 10.22 6.53
N TYR A 125 24.16 9.49 7.37
CA TYR A 125 24.60 9.08 8.71
C TYR A 125 23.98 7.74 9.13
N ILE A 126 24.53 7.16 10.20
CA ILE A 126 24.08 5.90 10.79
C ILE A 126 23.97 6.01 12.33
N PRO A 127 22.98 5.37 12.97
CA PRO A 127 21.83 4.72 12.34
C PRO A 127 20.93 5.72 11.61
N MET A 128 20.23 5.27 10.57
CA MET A 128 19.26 6.10 9.86
C MET A 128 17.95 6.13 10.66
N ASP A 129 17.45 7.34 10.92
CA ASP A 129 16.16 7.60 11.56
C ASP A 129 15.23 8.36 10.59
N GLU A 130 14.03 8.71 11.04
CA GLU A 130 13.02 9.41 10.23
C GLU A 130 13.39 10.85 9.87
N ASP A 131 14.35 11.46 10.57
CA ASP A 131 14.87 12.81 10.26
C ASP A 131 15.87 12.78 9.09
N HIS A 132 16.27 11.60 8.61
CA HIS A 132 17.17 11.45 7.48
C HIS A 132 16.55 12.07 6.21
N PRO A 133 17.32 12.82 5.40
CA PRO A 133 16.82 13.38 4.16
C PRO A 133 16.28 12.30 3.22
N THR A 134 15.20 12.62 2.52
CA THR A 134 14.60 11.77 1.50
C THR A 134 15.08 12.18 0.11
N ASP A 135 16.04 11.43 -0.45
CA ASP A 135 16.61 11.65 -1.79
C ASP A 135 16.71 10.32 -2.57
N PRO A 136 15.60 9.80 -3.12
CA PRO A 136 15.56 8.47 -3.72
C PRO A 136 16.51 8.34 -4.93
N ILE A 137 17.32 7.28 -4.96
CA ILE A 137 18.26 7.00 -6.07
C ILE A 137 17.70 6.09 -7.17
N ASN A 138 16.42 5.72 -7.07
CA ASN A 138 15.73 4.91 -8.07
C ASN A 138 14.25 5.28 -8.15
N TYR A 139 13.62 4.93 -9.27
CA TYR A 139 12.25 5.33 -9.54
C TYR A 139 11.23 4.64 -8.61
N TYR A 140 11.48 3.41 -8.17
CA TYR A 140 10.65 2.76 -7.15
C TYR A 140 10.57 3.59 -5.86
N GLY A 141 11.72 4.01 -5.31
CA GLY A 141 11.79 4.88 -4.14
C GLY A 141 11.10 6.23 -4.39
N GLU A 142 11.30 6.80 -5.56
CA GLU A 142 10.61 8.05 -5.97
C GLU A 142 9.10 7.88 -5.98
N THR A 143 8.55 6.78 -6.52
CA THR A 143 7.09 6.56 -6.50
C THR A 143 6.54 6.50 -5.08
N LYS A 144 7.25 5.87 -4.14
CA LYS A 144 6.84 5.77 -2.74
C LYS A 144 6.87 7.12 -2.04
N LEU A 145 7.92 7.92 -2.26
CA LEU A 145 8.02 9.27 -1.70
C LEU A 145 6.93 10.21 -2.25
N GLN A 146 6.62 10.11 -3.53
CA GLN A 146 5.52 10.88 -4.14
C GLN A 146 4.17 10.52 -3.55
N ILE A 147 3.93 9.24 -3.23
CA ILE A 147 2.70 8.82 -2.53
C ILE A 147 2.65 9.41 -1.13
N GLU A 148 3.74 9.41 -0.36
CA GLU A 148 3.79 10.05 0.96
C GLU A 148 3.46 11.55 0.90
N ARG A 149 4.02 12.26 -0.10
CA ARG A 149 3.71 13.68 -0.33
C ARG A 149 2.23 13.89 -0.65
N ASN A 150 1.62 13.05 -1.48
CA ASN A 150 0.19 13.10 -1.76
C ASN A 150 -0.66 12.79 -0.52
N LEU A 151 -0.29 11.78 0.26
CA LEU A 151 -0.97 11.45 1.53
C LEU A 151 -1.00 12.66 2.48
N LYS A 152 0.08 13.44 2.56
CA LYS A 152 0.11 14.70 3.32
C LYS A 152 -0.96 15.69 2.83
N TRP A 153 -1.06 15.91 1.53
CA TRP A 153 -2.10 16.79 0.97
C TRP A 153 -3.52 16.28 1.20
N PHE A 154 -3.76 14.97 1.04
CA PHE A 154 -5.06 14.37 1.37
C PHE A 154 -5.38 14.46 2.86
N SER A 155 -4.37 14.44 3.73
CA SER A 155 -4.55 14.66 5.15
C SER A 155 -5.02 16.07 5.46
N GLU A 156 -4.31 17.07 4.93
CA GLU A 156 -4.61 18.49 5.16
C GLU A 156 -5.94 18.91 4.54
N LEU A 157 -6.24 18.45 3.32
CA LEU A 157 -7.38 18.93 2.55
C LEU A 157 -8.64 18.08 2.69
N ARG A 158 -8.50 16.78 2.98
CA ARG A 158 -9.60 15.82 3.00
C ARG A 158 -9.76 15.09 4.34
N GLY A 159 -8.88 15.35 5.30
CA GLY A 159 -8.95 14.75 6.65
C GLY A 159 -8.56 13.27 6.71
N ILE A 160 -7.86 12.74 5.69
CA ILE A 160 -7.31 11.38 5.76
C ILE A 160 -6.17 11.36 6.79
N ARG A 161 -6.25 10.47 7.78
CA ARG A 161 -5.17 10.19 8.73
C ARG A 161 -4.37 9.02 8.20
N PHE A 162 -3.05 9.15 8.17
CA PHE A 162 -2.20 8.11 7.62
C PHE A 162 -0.96 7.82 8.45
N ALA A 163 -0.44 6.61 8.29
CA ALA A 163 0.90 6.22 8.69
C ALA A 163 1.63 5.65 7.46
N ALA A 164 2.82 6.18 7.14
CA ALA A 164 3.67 5.67 6.09
C ALA A 164 4.83 4.89 6.70
N LEU A 165 4.88 3.57 6.48
CA LEU A 165 5.85 2.68 7.11
C LEU A 165 7.07 2.52 6.20
N ARG A 166 8.21 3.11 6.58
CA ARG A 166 9.48 3.04 5.83
C ARG A 166 10.36 1.91 6.36
N TYR A 167 9.95 0.67 6.16
CA TYR A 167 10.78 -0.48 6.55
C TYR A 167 11.89 -0.76 5.51
N PHE A 168 12.97 -1.38 6.00
CA PHE A 168 14.12 -1.81 5.18
C PHE A 168 13.81 -3.16 4.52
N ASN A 169 14.52 -4.22 4.93
CA ASN A 169 14.36 -5.54 4.36
C ASN A 169 13.43 -6.37 5.25
N ALA A 170 12.26 -6.72 4.74
CA ALA A 170 11.39 -7.71 5.36
C ALA A 170 11.89 -9.13 5.06
N ALA A 171 11.93 -9.98 6.08
CA ALA A 171 12.31 -11.39 5.99
C ALA A 171 11.49 -12.23 6.99
N GLY A 172 11.36 -13.53 6.73
CA GLY A 172 10.51 -14.46 7.50
C GLY A 172 9.58 -15.29 6.60
N TYR A 173 8.93 -16.31 7.18
CA TYR A 173 7.85 -17.11 6.60
C TYR A 173 6.94 -17.61 7.72
#